data_AF-A0A7S2CNZ6-F1
#
_entry.id   AF-A0A7S2CNZ6-F1
#
_cell.length_a   1.000
_cell.length_b   1.000
_cell.length_c   1.000
_cell.angle_alpha   90.00
_cell.angle_beta   90.00
_cell.angle_gamma   90.00
#
_symmetry.space_group_name_H-M   'P 1'
#
loop_
_entity.id
_entity.type
_entity.pdbx_description
1 polymer ?
#
loop_
_entity_poly.entity_id
_entity_poly.type
_entity_poly.pdbx_seq_one_letter_code
_entity_poly.pdbx_strand_id
1 'polypeptide(L)'
;KTCQWTDPDGGTINGCSVIMTFTKVGTNEVTLRFDDTLYVYPVTAKYVRWEIRKLWDVDRNEFFDALSTTYATSQADGEKLYGSKFRSNAYLVEKHLQGAAD
;
A
#
# COMPACT_ATOMS: atom_id res chain seq x y z
N LYS A 1 20.65 0.58 27.12
CA LYS A 1 19.26 0.95 26.79
C LYS A 1 18.76 -0.02 25.73
N THR A 2 17.65 -0.71 25.97
CA THR A 2 17.05 -1.66 25.03
C THR A 2 15.86 -1.00 24.35
N CYS A 3 15.78 -1.11 23.03
CA CYS A 3 14.67 -0.60 22.22
C CYS A 3 14.08 -1.78 21.45
N GLN A 4 12.79 -2.03 21.64
CA GLN A 4 12.07 -3.08 20.93
C GLN A 4 10.74 -2.51 20.45
N TRP A 5 10.52 -2.56 19.14
CA TRP A 5 9.31 -2.07 18.50
C TRP A 5 8.40 -3.24 18.15
N THR A 6 7.10 -3.08 18.38
CA THR A 6 6.06 -3.98 17.90
C THR A 6 5.26 -3.26 16.84
N ASP A 7 5.20 -3.85 15.64
CA ASP A 7 4.40 -3.35 14.53
C ASP A 7 2.89 -3.67 14.73
N PRO A 8 2.01 -3.08 13.92
CA PRO A 8 0.56 -3.29 14.03
C PRO A 8 0.10 -4.72 13.71
N ASP A 9 0.93 -5.50 13.00
CA ASP A 9 0.66 -6.87 12.58
C ASP A 9 1.25 -7.89 13.59
N GLY A 10 1.87 -7.42 14.68
CA GLY A 10 2.46 -8.21 15.75
C GLY A 10 3.93 -8.60 15.55
N GLY A 11 4.57 -8.15 14.47
CA GLY A 11 5.99 -8.31 14.23
C GLY A 11 6.82 -7.49 15.21
N THR A 12 8.03 -7.96 15.53
CA THR A 12 8.90 -7.32 16.53
C THR A 12 10.27 -7.01 15.96
N ILE A 13 10.74 -5.78 16.15
CA ILE A 13 12.00 -5.27 15.59
C ILE A 13 12.84 -4.66 16.71
N ASN A 14 14.08 -5.14 16.87
CA ASN A 14 15.02 -4.61 17.86
C ASN A 14 15.85 -3.48 17.27
N GLY A 15 16.08 -2.42 18.07
CA GLY A 15 16.89 -1.28 17.68
C GLY A 15 16.20 0.05 17.98
N CYS A 16 16.99 1.09 18.24
CA CYS A 16 16.45 2.43 18.53
C CYS A 16 16.18 3.26 17.27
N SER A 17 16.56 2.73 16.09
CA SER A 17 16.20 3.25 14.78
C SER A 17 15.82 2.06 13.92
N VAL A 18 14.59 2.07 13.38
CA VAL A 18 14.01 0.96 12.61
C VAL A 18 13.27 1.52 11.40
N ILE A 19 13.17 0.71 10.35
CA ILE A 19 12.29 0.97 9.20
C ILE A 19 11.11 0.01 9.32
N MET A 20 9.90 0.54 9.19
CA MET A 20 8.65 -0.20 9.22
C MET A 20 7.81 0.13 7.99
N THR A 21 7.21 -0.89 7.40
CA THR A 21 6.28 -0.76 6.26
C THR A 21 4.88 -1.11 6.72
N PHE A 22 3.91 -0.26 6.40
CA PHE A 22 2.51 -0.45 6.77
C PHE A 22 1.71 -0.91 5.56
N THR A 23 1.12 -2.11 5.64
CA THR A 23 0.30 -2.67 4.54
C THR A 23 -1.14 -2.17 4.58
N LYS A 24 -1.61 -1.75 5.76
CA LYS A 24 -2.97 -1.25 5.99
C LYS A 24 -3.01 0.28 6.04
N VAL A 25 -3.82 0.86 5.15
CA VAL A 25 -4.18 2.28 5.19
C VAL A 25 -5.06 2.58 6.41
N GLY A 26 -4.81 3.71 7.05
CA GLY A 26 -5.50 4.14 8.25
C GLY A 26 -4.53 4.45 9.38
N THR A 27 -5.08 4.62 10.59
CA THR A 27 -4.27 4.74 11.80
C THR A 27 -3.90 3.35 12.28
N ASN A 28 -2.60 3.16 12.47
CA ASN A 28 -1.99 1.95 12.98
C ASN A 28 -1.30 2.27 14.31
N GLU A 29 -1.42 1.39 15.30
CA GLU A 29 -0.74 1.56 16.58
C GLU A 29 0.61 0.86 16.56
N VAL A 30 1.67 1.58 16.91
CA VAL A 30 3.02 1.05 17.04
C VAL A 30 3.42 1.15 18.50
N THR A 31 3.99 0.08 19.03
CA THR A 31 4.43 0.02 20.43
C THR A 31 5.94 0.04 20.51
N LEU A 32 6.52 0.90 21.34
CA LEU A 32 7.93 0.91 21.69
C LEU A 32 8.10 0.48 23.14
N ARG A 33 8.90 -0.57 23.37
CA ARG A 33 9.46 -0.89 24.66
C ARG A 33 10.87 -0.32 24.75
N PHE A 34 11.06 0.63 25.66
CA PHE A 34 12.35 1.25 25.94
C PHE A 34 12.75 0.94 27.38
N ASP A 35 13.78 0.09 27.54
CA ASP A 35 14.08 -0.57 28.81
C ASP A 35 12.80 -1.24 29.38
N ASP A 36 12.29 -0.82 30.53
CA ASP A 36 11.05 -1.34 31.13
C ASP A 36 9.82 -0.45 30.91
N THR A 37 9.93 0.60 30.09
CA THR A 37 8.81 1.52 29.80
C THR A 37 8.18 1.23 28.46
N LEU A 38 6.85 1.24 28.41
CA LEU A 38 6.06 1.05 27.19
C LEU A 38 5.51 2.41 26.70
N TYR A 39 5.67 2.68 25.41
CA TYR A 39 5.12 3.83 24.71
C TYR A 39 4.28 3.35 23.53
N VAL A 40 3.14 4.00 23.30
CA VAL A 40 2.24 3.69 22.17
C VAL A 40 2.14 4.93 21.29
N TYR A 41 2.36 4.76 20.00
CA TYR A 41 2.35 5.82 19.01
C TYR A 41 1.33 5.51 17.91
N PRO A 42 0.35 6.40 17.65
CA PRO A 42 -0.49 6.29 16.47
C PRO A 42 0.27 6.77 15.23
N VAL A 43 0.39 5.92 14.22
CA VAL A 43 0.99 6.21 12.92
C VAL A 43 -0.07 6.10 11.84
N THR A 44 -0.25 7.14 11.04
CA THR A 44 -1.29 7.15 9.99
C THR A 44 -0.68 6.90 8.61
N ALA A 45 -1.05 5.77 8.00
CA ALA A 45 -0.73 5.45 6.61
C ALA A 45 -1.86 5.94 5.68
N LYS A 46 -1.52 6.65 4.60
CA LYS A 46 -2.47 7.20 3.62
C LYS A 46 -1.94 7.03 2.22
N TYR A 47 -2.83 6.84 1.26
CA TYR A 47 -2.49 6.95 -0.16
C TYR A 47 -2.17 8.40 -0.51
N VAL A 48 -1.04 8.60 -1.20
CA VAL A 48 -0.53 9.89 -1.61
C VAL A 48 -0.17 9.84 -3.09
N ARG A 49 -0.38 10.94 -3.81
CA ARG A 49 -0.02 11.06 -5.23
C ARG A 49 1.32 11.76 -5.33
N TRP A 50 2.28 11.06 -5.92
CA TRP A 50 3.63 11.55 -6.12
C TRP A 50 3.97 11.58 -7.60
N GLU A 51 4.96 12.39 -7.93
CA GLU A 51 5.55 12.37 -9.26
C GLU A 51 6.34 11.05 -9.42
N ILE A 52 6.14 10.35 -10.54
CA ILE A 52 6.60 8.96 -10.71
C ILE A 52 8.13 8.80 -10.68
N ARG A 53 8.90 9.81 -11.10
CA ARG A 53 10.37 9.81 -11.04
C ARG A 53 10.91 10.08 -9.64
N LYS A 54 10.06 10.57 -8.71
CA LYS A 54 10.41 10.76 -7.30
C LYS A 54 10.15 9.52 -6.44
N LEU A 55 9.47 8.51 -6.96
CA LEU A 55 9.27 7.25 -6.27
C LEU A 55 10.59 6.48 -6.15
N TRP A 56 10.75 5.73 -5.08
CA TRP A 56 11.81 4.73 -5.00
C TRP A 56 11.60 3.67 -6.08
N ASP A 57 12.69 3.06 -6.52
CA ASP A 57 12.64 2.10 -7.64
C ASP A 57 11.69 0.94 -7.36
N VAL A 58 11.62 0.46 -6.10
CA VAL A 58 10.68 -0.58 -5.68
C VAL A 58 9.22 -0.14 -5.85
N ASP A 59 8.83 1.01 -5.29
CA ASP A 59 7.45 1.51 -5.37
C ASP A 59 7.05 1.84 -6.82
N ARG A 60 8.00 2.37 -7.60
CA ARG A 60 7.79 2.68 -9.01
C ARG A 60 7.55 1.42 -9.82
N ASN A 61 8.32 0.36 -9.58
CA ASN A 61 8.15 -0.91 -10.27
C ASN A 61 6.83 -1.58 -9.86
N GLU A 62 6.47 -1.57 -8.58
CA GLU A 62 5.17 -2.07 -8.12
C GLU A 62 3.99 -1.36 -8.80
N PHE A 63 4.08 -0.04 -8.98
CA PHE A 63 3.09 0.72 -9.72
C PHE A 63 2.98 0.25 -11.19
N PHE A 64 4.11 0.07 -11.87
CA PHE A 64 4.11 -0.37 -13.27
C PHE A 64 3.66 -1.82 -13.44
N ASP A 65 3.97 -2.70 -12.49
CA ASP A 65 3.50 -4.08 -12.48
C ASP A 65 1.99 -4.15 -12.29
N ALA A 66 1.44 -3.33 -11.38
CA ALA A 66 0.00 -3.20 -11.21
C ALA A 66 -0.65 -2.65 -12.50
N LEU A 67 -0.06 -1.61 -13.12
CA LEU A 67 -0.55 -1.06 -14.39
C LEU A 67 -0.54 -2.12 -15.49
N SER A 68 0.58 -2.82 -15.68
CA SER A 68 0.72 -3.92 -16.64
C SER A 68 -0.37 -4.98 -16.45
N THR A 69 -0.64 -5.36 -15.20
CA THR A 69 -1.72 -6.30 -14.84
C THR A 69 -3.09 -5.81 -15.32
N THR A 70 -3.41 -4.52 -15.15
CA THR A 70 -4.69 -3.97 -15.63
C THR A 70 -4.84 -3.98 -17.15
N TYR A 71 -3.72 -3.90 -17.89
CA TYR A 71 -3.71 -3.93 -19.35
C TYR A 71 -3.76 -5.37 -19.91
N ALA A 72 -3.10 -6.31 -19.25
CA ALA A 72 -2.97 -7.68 -19.71
C ALA A 72 -4.14 -8.59 -19.28
N THR A 73 -4.91 -8.20 -18.26
CA THR A 73 -5.95 -9.05 -17.68
C THR A 73 -7.34 -8.63 -18.15
N SER A 74 -8.14 -9.62 -18.59
CA SER A 74 -9.55 -9.39 -18.93
C SER A 74 -10.36 -8.99 -17.69
N GLN A 75 -11.51 -8.32 -17.87
CA GLN A 75 -12.37 -7.93 -16.75
C GLN A 75 -12.83 -9.16 -15.94
N ALA A 76 -13.30 -10.20 -16.62
CA ALA A 76 -13.82 -11.41 -15.98
C ALA A 76 -12.73 -12.16 -15.20
N ASP A 77 -11.54 -12.33 -15.79
CA ASP A 77 -10.43 -13.01 -15.11
C ASP A 77 -9.91 -12.19 -13.93
N GLY A 78 -9.82 -10.87 -14.10
CA GLY A 78 -9.33 -9.99 -13.05
C GLY A 78 -10.28 -9.91 -11.86
N GLU A 79 -11.60 -9.94 -12.06
CA GLU A 79 -12.56 -10.02 -10.94
C GLU A 79 -12.45 -11.35 -10.19
N LYS A 80 -12.17 -12.46 -10.90
CA LYS A 80 -11.93 -13.76 -10.28
C LYS A 80 -10.63 -13.79 -9.47
N LEU A 81 -9.57 -13.17 -9.97
CA LEU A 81 -8.24 -13.19 -9.35
C LEU A 81 -8.08 -12.15 -8.23
N TYR A 82 -8.57 -10.94 -8.44
CA TYR A 82 -8.32 -9.78 -7.58
C TYR A 82 -9.58 -9.24 -6.89
N GLY A 83 -10.73 -9.89 -7.12
CA GLY A 83 -12.01 -9.56 -6.51
C GLY A 83 -12.84 -8.57 -7.33
N SER A 84 -14.10 -8.41 -6.94
CA SER A 84 -15.14 -7.66 -7.67
C SER A 84 -14.86 -6.17 -7.90
N LYS A 85 -13.82 -5.62 -7.25
CA LYS A 85 -13.37 -4.23 -7.43
C LYS A 85 -12.34 -4.08 -8.55
N PHE A 86 -11.83 -5.16 -9.13
CA PHE A 86 -10.86 -5.09 -10.23
C PHE A 86 -11.45 -4.36 -11.44
N ARG A 87 -10.66 -3.54 -12.11
CA ARG A 87 -11.05 -2.86 -13.35
C ARG A 87 -9.92 -2.99 -14.37
N SER A 88 -10.22 -3.67 -15.48
CA SER A 88 -9.32 -3.79 -16.63
C SER A 88 -9.20 -2.48 -17.40
N ASN A 89 -8.14 -2.35 -18.20
CA ASN A 89 -7.97 -1.21 -19.10
C ASN A 89 -9.14 -1.10 -20.10
N ALA A 90 -9.62 -2.22 -20.64
CA ALA A 90 -10.76 -2.23 -21.56
C ALA A 90 -12.03 -1.63 -20.93
N TYR A 91 -12.33 -2.02 -19.68
CA TYR A 91 -13.44 -1.45 -18.91
C TYR A 91 -13.29 0.07 -18.73
N LEU A 92 -12.10 0.53 -18.35
CA LEU A 92 -11.84 1.95 -18.10
C LEU A 92 -11.95 2.78 -19.39
N VAL A 93 -11.47 2.26 -20.52
CA VAL A 93 -11.62 2.89 -21.84
C VAL A 93 -13.08 2.97 -22.26
N GLU A 94 -13.86 1.90 -22.09
CA GLU A 94 -15.29 1.91 -22.37
C GLU A 94 -16.01 3.00 -21.55
N LYS A 95 -15.71 3.10 -20.24
CA LYS A 95 -16.27 4.15 -19.38
C LYS A 95 -15.84 5.56 -19.79
N HIS A 96 -14.61 5.73 -20.26
CA HIS A 96 -14.15 7.00 -20.80
C HIS A 96 -14.95 7.41 -22.06
N LEU A 97 -15.16 6.48 -23.00
CA LEU A 97 -15.93 6.74 -24.22
C LEU A 97 -17.40 7.04 -23.92
N GLN A 98 -18.01 6.30 -22.98
CA GLN A 98 -19.38 6.56 -22.53
C GLN A 98 -19.51 7.96 -21.93
N GLY A 99 -18.58 8.36 -21.06
CA GLY A 99 -18.61 9.69 -20.45
C GLY A 99 -18.21 10.85 -21.38
N ALA A 100 -17.59 10.56 -22.53
CA ALA A 100 -17.23 11.56 -23.53
C ALA A 100 -18.30 11.74 -24.63
N ALA A 101 -19.29 10.85 -24.68
CA ALA A 101 -20.42 10.93 -25.60
C ALA A 101 -21.57 11.84 -25.10
N ASP A 102 -21.46 12.32 -23.86
CA ASP A 102 -22.34 13.32 -23.21
C ASP A 102 -21.78 14.75 -23.37
#